data_AF-A0A820C3G7-F1
#
_entry.id   AF-A0A820C3G7-F1
#
_cell.length_a   1.000
_cell.length_b   1.000
_cell.length_c   1.000
_cell.angle_alpha   90.00
_cell.angle_beta   90.00
_cell.angle_gamma   90.00
#
_symmetry.space_group_name_H-M   'P 1'
#
loop_
_entity.id
_entity.type
_entity.pdbx_description
1 polymer ?
#
loop_
_entity_poly.entity_id
_entity_poly.type
_entity_poly.pdbx_seq_one_letter_code
_entity_poly.pdbx_strand_id
1 'polypeptide(L)'
;MFQKKEPLLVTTDHEVQQVMVSGRTEALASSAQQRIYMHENLYFSGSDFSVYNYVIPLTIKHGSVLIEHIRLSLVSVIQQHTVLRTAIRFNPLRNVVEQNIQPLTDDIYSFQHSRSVSTLEQLDRILTNESIGKYFDVENGKVLRCHVVQRSAVDNGDLLDEGDLIIFVIHHIAFDLSSYKPFLKAFERACWGNEYQQSVLTSSQYIDFALYEQALLADTSDESKMSKAHRFWTNLMHGYDWNKIRYLVPDERQTDRLHSGRGYTTAFTIDQDVVDAMMLFASINNVTMFSLYLACYYAFLFKLTNHSYDLCVVSSTANRSAEEIQDMIGMFANLVLYRVKIEPNNTFEHLVKQVQPLSKEILVHSSLPYQQIIESQGKRENNVLPSAFFQYEPLKLAVTQKNSIELTLSEGSVISGYYDRDLNHQSGISLFDISLTIIHDHHTPSTECFLNCSVDISKHQDDVDLLSQRLQHILTQLFSFPMVQESIQKLTILLPTEQIPLSDPSNTQILSSDSSTHTIPKSSPTDQQMSMPEARMFWLDALHECKLDQPLSLPFDRYRLANEHRTGRGTSISFDFG
;
A
#
# COMPACT_ATOMS: atom_id res chain seq x y z
N MET A 1 -40.34 -9.66 20.80
CA MET A 1 -41.04 -8.92 19.73
C MET A 1 -40.01 -8.46 18.72
N PHE A 2 -39.88 -9.18 17.62
CA PHE A 2 -38.93 -8.87 16.55
C PHE A 2 -39.58 -7.86 15.60
N GLN A 3 -39.13 -6.60 15.63
CA GLN A 3 -39.46 -5.63 14.58
C GLN A 3 -38.48 -5.82 13.42
N LYS A 4 -39.05 -6.14 12.25
CA LYS A 4 -38.39 -6.18 10.95
C LYS A 4 -37.65 -4.86 10.71
N LYS A 5 -36.34 -4.92 10.47
CA LYS A 5 -35.61 -3.85 9.79
C LYS A 5 -36.02 -3.88 8.32
N GLU A 6 -36.49 -2.76 7.82
CA GLU A 6 -36.76 -2.51 6.41
C GLU A 6 -35.46 -2.62 5.59
N PRO A 7 -35.49 -3.21 4.37
CA PRO A 7 -34.34 -3.21 3.49
C PRO A 7 -34.15 -1.81 2.87
N LEU A 8 -32.91 -1.33 2.87
CA LEU A 8 -32.44 -0.20 2.08
C LEU A 8 -32.76 -0.45 0.60
N LEU A 9 -33.22 0.59 -0.10
CA LEU A 9 -33.59 0.55 -1.51
C LEU A 9 -32.48 -0.09 -2.37
N VAL A 10 -32.75 -1.29 -2.83
CA VAL A 10 -32.05 -1.94 -3.95
C VAL A 10 -32.64 -1.32 -5.21
N THR A 11 -31.87 -0.49 -5.90
CA THR A 11 -32.16 -0.11 -7.28
C THR A 11 -32.17 -1.38 -8.12
N THR A 12 -33.25 -1.60 -8.87
CA THR A 12 -33.50 -2.80 -9.65
C THR A 12 -32.40 -3.07 -10.69
N ASP A 13 -31.59 -4.10 -10.45
CA ASP A 13 -30.49 -4.62 -11.30
C ASP A 13 -30.97 -5.34 -12.59
N HIS A 14 -32.25 -5.23 -12.96
CA HIS A 14 -32.82 -6.02 -14.06
C HIS A 14 -32.31 -5.65 -15.47
N GLU A 15 -31.71 -4.47 -15.68
CA GLU A 15 -31.14 -4.09 -16.98
C GLU A 15 -29.73 -4.66 -17.24
N VAL A 16 -29.02 -5.09 -16.19
CA VAL A 16 -27.64 -5.64 -16.30
C VAL A 16 -27.64 -7.02 -16.96
N GLN A 17 -28.75 -7.77 -16.84
CA GLN A 17 -28.81 -9.19 -17.19
C GLN A 17 -28.79 -9.51 -18.71
N GLN A 18 -29.13 -8.57 -19.60
CA GLN A 18 -29.30 -8.90 -21.03
C GLN A 18 -28.12 -8.53 -21.95
N VAL A 19 -27.10 -7.80 -21.48
CA VAL A 19 -26.10 -7.16 -22.37
C VAL A 19 -24.68 -7.76 -22.27
N MET A 20 -24.41 -8.63 -21.28
CA MET A 20 -23.02 -8.98 -20.92
C MET A 20 -22.32 -10.04 -21.79
N VAL A 21 -22.87 -10.44 -22.94
CA VAL A 21 -22.21 -11.39 -23.85
C VAL A 21 -22.02 -10.76 -25.22
N SER A 22 -20.86 -10.14 -25.44
CA SER A 22 -20.57 -9.44 -26.69
C SER A 22 -19.95 -10.33 -27.77
N GLY A 23 -19.28 -11.42 -27.37
CA GLY A 23 -18.45 -12.24 -28.27
C GLY A 23 -17.24 -11.51 -28.85
N ARG A 24 -16.90 -10.31 -28.34
CA ARG A 24 -15.76 -9.54 -28.80
C ARG A 24 -14.45 -10.10 -28.25
N THR A 25 -13.40 -9.94 -29.04
CA THR A 25 -12.02 -10.22 -28.63
C THR A 25 -11.21 -8.97 -28.38
N GLU A 26 -11.69 -7.81 -28.84
CA GLU A 26 -11.02 -6.51 -28.75
C GLU A 26 -11.95 -5.43 -28.23
N ALA A 27 -11.45 -4.58 -27.33
CA ALA A 27 -12.17 -3.46 -26.74
C ALA A 27 -11.18 -2.43 -26.18
N LEU A 28 -11.68 -1.28 -25.73
CA LEU A 28 -10.92 -0.44 -24.81
C LEU A 28 -10.70 -1.21 -23.48
N ALA A 29 -9.54 -1.03 -22.86
CA ALA A 29 -9.26 -1.59 -21.53
C ALA A 29 -10.22 -0.99 -20.49
N SER A 30 -10.51 -1.73 -19.42
CA SER A 30 -11.28 -1.16 -18.30
C SER A 30 -10.51 0.00 -17.65
N SER A 31 -11.21 0.86 -16.92
CA SER A 31 -10.60 1.99 -16.23
C SER A 31 -9.53 1.55 -15.22
N ALA A 32 -9.74 0.41 -14.55
CA ALA A 32 -8.76 -0.17 -13.64
C ALA A 32 -7.52 -0.70 -14.37
N GLN A 33 -7.69 -1.33 -15.54
CA GLN A 33 -6.56 -1.77 -16.38
C GLN A 33 -5.78 -0.58 -16.94
N GLN A 34 -6.47 0.46 -17.41
CA GLN A 34 -5.86 1.72 -17.86
C GLN A 34 -4.98 2.32 -16.74
N ARG A 35 -5.50 2.38 -15.50
CA ARG A 35 -4.74 2.86 -14.33
C ARG A 35 -3.44 2.10 -14.14
N ILE A 36 -3.51 0.77 -14.06
CA ILE A 36 -2.34 -0.08 -13.80
C ILE A 36 -1.32 0.08 -14.92
N TYR A 37 -1.76 0.00 -16.18
CA TYR A 37 -0.89 0.15 -17.34
C TYR A 37 -0.18 1.52 -17.32
N MET A 38 -0.90 2.60 -17.04
CA MET A 38 -0.30 3.94 -16.96
C MET A 38 0.61 4.10 -15.74
N HIS A 39 0.27 3.55 -14.57
CA HIS A 39 1.17 3.62 -13.40
C HIS A 39 2.49 2.91 -13.67
N GLU A 40 2.44 1.69 -14.19
CA GLU A 40 3.65 0.91 -14.45
C GLU A 40 4.53 1.58 -15.52
N ASN A 41 3.93 2.04 -16.63
CA ASN A 41 4.67 2.64 -17.74
C ASN A 41 5.07 4.11 -17.55
N LEU A 42 4.46 4.84 -16.61
CA LEU A 42 4.78 6.25 -16.36
C LEU A 42 5.38 6.46 -14.97
N TYR A 43 4.63 6.09 -13.93
CA TYR A 43 4.96 6.40 -12.53
C TYR A 43 6.08 5.53 -11.96
N PHE A 44 6.13 4.25 -12.36
CA PHE A 44 7.15 3.27 -11.97
C PHE A 44 8.11 2.91 -13.11
N SER A 45 8.15 3.71 -14.17
CA SER A 45 8.98 3.47 -15.37
C SER A 45 10.48 3.38 -15.09
N GLY A 46 10.95 3.92 -13.96
CA GLY A 46 12.34 3.86 -13.52
C GLY A 46 12.63 2.78 -12.48
N SER A 47 11.66 1.94 -12.12
CA SER A 47 11.87 0.80 -11.24
C SER A 47 12.60 -0.33 -12.00
N ASP A 48 13.39 -1.12 -11.29
CA ASP A 48 14.08 -2.30 -11.85
C ASP A 48 13.29 -3.61 -11.61
N PHE A 49 12.07 -3.49 -11.10
CA PHE A 49 11.23 -4.60 -10.62
C PHE A 49 9.74 -4.29 -10.82
N SER A 50 8.92 -5.34 -10.91
CA SER A 50 7.47 -5.17 -11.06
C SER A 50 6.80 -4.94 -9.70
N VAL A 51 5.91 -3.94 -9.66
CA VAL A 51 5.13 -3.56 -8.46
C VAL A 51 3.71 -4.13 -8.46
N TYR A 52 3.33 -4.82 -9.54
CA TYR A 52 1.96 -5.32 -9.77
C TYR A 52 1.91 -6.84 -9.91
N ASN A 53 2.88 -7.56 -9.36
CA ASN A 53 2.83 -9.02 -9.27
C ASN A 53 1.99 -9.46 -8.07
N TYR A 54 0.98 -10.29 -8.33
CA TYR A 54 0.18 -10.95 -7.30
C TYR A 54 0.66 -12.40 -7.14
N VAL A 55 1.25 -12.74 -5.98
CA VAL A 55 1.86 -14.06 -5.73
C VAL A 55 0.93 -14.91 -4.87
N ILE A 56 0.76 -16.17 -5.27
CA ILE A 56 -0.11 -17.15 -4.62
C ILE A 56 0.70 -18.45 -4.43
N PRO A 57 1.40 -18.60 -3.31
CA PRO A 57 2.05 -19.86 -2.95
C PRO A 57 0.98 -20.85 -2.44
N LEU A 58 1.04 -22.10 -2.89
CA LEU A 58 0.23 -23.20 -2.38
C LEU A 58 1.17 -24.31 -1.92
N THR A 59 0.95 -24.85 -0.73
CA THR A 59 1.76 -25.95 -0.17
C THR A 59 0.96 -27.25 -0.22
N ILE A 60 1.59 -28.32 -0.69
CA ILE A 60 0.99 -29.65 -0.62
C ILE A 60 1.04 -30.13 0.83
N LYS A 61 -0.12 -30.46 1.41
CA LYS A 61 -0.20 -30.97 2.79
C LYS A 61 -0.27 -32.47 2.83
N HIS A 62 -1.04 -33.08 1.94
CA HIS A 62 -1.22 -34.52 1.93
C HIS A 62 -1.30 -35.05 0.50
N GLY A 63 -0.81 -36.27 0.31
CA GLY A 63 -0.78 -36.92 -1.00
C GLY A 63 0.28 -36.33 -1.93
N SER A 64 0.11 -36.60 -3.22
CA SER A 64 1.08 -36.23 -4.26
C SER A 64 0.38 -35.85 -5.56
N VAL A 65 0.96 -34.95 -6.33
CA VAL A 65 0.38 -34.49 -7.61
C VAL A 65 1.43 -34.50 -8.71
N LEU A 66 1.06 -35.01 -9.88
CA LEU A 66 1.91 -34.93 -11.05
C LEU A 66 2.00 -33.48 -11.55
N ILE A 67 3.23 -33.02 -11.80
CA ILE A 67 3.51 -31.68 -12.33
C ILE A 67 2.74 -31.43 -13.64
N GLU A 68 2.61 -32.48 -14.47
CA GLU A 68 1.87 -32.40 -15.72
C GLU A 68 0.36 -32.14 -15.50
N HIS A 69 -0.24 -32.67 -14.43
CA HIS A 69 -1.63 -32.37 -14.10
C HIS A 69 -1.80 -30.89 -13.73
N ILE A 70 -0.88 -30.32 -12.96
CA ILE A 70 -0.88 -28.87 -12.63
C ILE A 70 -0.80 -28.05 -13.91
N ARG A 71 0.10 -28.42 -14.84
CA ARG A 71 0.28 -27.73 -16.12
C ARG A 71 -1.00 -27.78 -16.96
N LEU A 72 -1.60 -28.95 -17.14
CA LEU A 72 -2.83 -29.13 -17.92
C LEU A 72 -4.03 -28.41 -17.29
N SER A 73 -4.17 -28.46 -15.97
CA SER A 73 -5.22 -27.75 -15.25
C SER A 73 -5.09 -26.25 -15.40
N LEU A 74 -3.87 -25.71 -15.36
CA LEU A 74 -3.62 -24.30 -15.59
C LEU A 74 -4.00 -23.87 -17.01
N VAL A 75 -3.66 -24.67 -18.03
CA VAL A 75 -4.09 -24.42 -19.42
C VAL A 75 -5.62 -24.36 -19.53
N SER A 76 -6.32 -25.28 -18.87
CA SER A 76 -7.79 -25.27 -18.83
C SER A 76 -8.35 -23.99 -18.19
N VAL A 77 -7.75 -23.50 -17.10
CA VAL A 77 -8.15 -22.23 -16.46
C VAL A 77 -7.92 -21.05 -17.40
N ILE A 78 -6.77 -20.95 -18.06
CA ILE A 78 -6.46 -19.88 -19.01
C ILE A 78 -7.41 -19.91 -20.22
N GLN A 79 -7.78 -21.11 -20.67
CA GLN A 79 -8.75 -21.28 -21.75
C GLN A 79 -10.13 -20.73 -21.38
N GLN A 80 -10.61 -21.02 -20.16
CA GLN A 80 -11.93 -20.64 -19.65
C GLN A 80 -12.01 -19.16 -19.25
N HIS A 81 -10.92 -18.60 -18.73
CA HIS A 81 -10.86 -17.22 -18.23
C HIS A 81 -9.94 -16.37 -19.12
N THR A 82 -10.55 -15.78 -20.16
CA THR A 82 -9.80 -15.10 -21.22
C THR A 82 -8.92 -13.94 -20.75
N VAL A 83 -9.25 -13.29 -19.63
CA VAL A 83 -8.45 -12.21 -19.02
C VAL A 83 -7.01 -12.62 -18.72
N LEU A 84 -6.77 -13.92 -18.44
CA LEU A 84 -5.45 -14.47 -18.14
C LEU A 84 -4.57 -14.65 -19.39
N ARG A 85 -5.10 -14.33 -20.57
CA ARG A 85 -4.39 -14.28 -21.87
C ARG A 85 -4.75 -13.02 -22.67
N THR A 86 -5.17 -11.96 -21.99
CA THR A 86 -5.54 -10.70 -22.65
C THR A 86 -4.34 -9.76 -22.71
N ALA A 87 -3.96 -9.37 -23.91
CA ALA A 87 -2.97 -8.33 -24.16
C ALA A 87 -3.53 -6.95 -23.83
N ILE A 88 -2.72 -6.10 -23.20
CA ILE A 88 -3.06 -4.70 -22.91
C ILE A 88 -2.01 -3.80 -23.57
N ARG A 89 -2.44 -2.87 -24.42
CA ARG A 89 -1.53 -2.02 -25.22
C ARG A 89 -2.00 -0.58 -25.26
N PHE A 90 -1.06 0.35 -25.26
CA PHE A 90 -1.36 1.74 -25.56
C PHE A 90 -1.40 2.00 -27.06
N ASN A 91 -2.48 2.62 -27.52
CA ASN A 91 -2.66 3.07 -28.90
C ASN A 91 -2.34 4.58 -28.99
N PRO A 92 -1.15 4.96 -29.51
CA PRO A 92 -0.72 6.36 -29.52
C PRO A 92 -1.52 7.24 -30.48
N LEU A 93 -2.15 6.65 -31.50
CA LEU A 93 -2.96 7.40 -32.46
C LEU A 93 -4.29 7.85 -31.84
N ARG A 94 -4.84 7.03 -30.95
CA ARG A 94 -6.11 7.26 -30.27
C ARG A 94 -5.94 7.79 -28.84
N ASN A 95 -4.73 7.74 -28.30
CA ASN A 95 -4.39 8.08 -26.92
C ASN A 95 -5.24 7.30 -25.89
N VAL A 96 -5.36 5.99 -26.09
CA VAL A 96 -6.15 5.08 -25.25
C VAL A 96 -5.42 3.77 -25.02
N VAL A 97 -5.76 3.06 -23.94
CA VAL A 97 -5.31 1.69 -23.73
C VAL A 97 -6.39 0.73 -24.21
N GLU A 98 -6.00 -0.22 -25.04
CA GLU A 98 -6.85 -1.25 -25.64
C GLU A 98 -6.51 -2.62 -25.05
N GLN A 99 -7.49 -3.51 -25.06
CA GLN A 99 -7.35 -4.90 -24.66
C GLN A 99 -7.68 -5.83 -25.82
N ASN A 100 -6.91 -6.91 -25.97
CA ASN A 100 -7.10 -7.92 -27.01
C ASN A 100 -6.85 -9.34 -26.48
N ILE A 101 -7.87 -10.19 -26.54
CA ILE A 101 -7.79 -11.59 -26.14
C ILE A 101 -6.86 -12.35 -27.09
N GLN A 102 -5.71 -12.83 -26.60
CA GLN A 102 -4.75 -13.57 -27.42
C GLN A 102 -5.16 -15.03 -27.58
N PRO A 103 -4.83 -15.70 -28.71
CA PRO A 103 -5.08 -17.13 -28.87
C PRO A 103 -4.38 -17.96 -27.77
N LEU A 104 -4.91 -19.14 -27.48
CA LEU A 104 -4.27 -20.08 -26.56
C LEU A 104 -3.09 -20.74 -27.28
N THR A 105 -1.87 -20.42 -26.86
CA THR A 105 -0.61 -21.00 -27.34
C THR A 105 0.20 -21.51 -26.16
N ASP A 106 1.17 -22.39 -26.40
CA ASP A 106 2.01 -22.96 -25.34
C ASP A 106 2.89 -21.90 -24.63
N ASP A 107 3.13 -20.75 -25.26
CA ASP A 107 4.01 -19.69 -24.76
C ASP A 107 3.26 -18.52 -24.09
N ILE A 108 1.94 -18.64 -23.89
CA ILE A 108 1.10 -17.57 -23.30
C ILE A 108 1.29 -17.41 -21.78
N TYR A 109 1.93 -18.39 -21.13
CA TYR A 109 2.32 -18.34 -19.72
C TYR A 109 3.69 -19.00 -19.53
N SER A 110 4.39 -18.68 -18.44
CA SER A 110 5.63 -19.37 -18.07
C SER A 110 5.35 -20.48 -17.06
N PHE A 111 6.00 -21.63 -17.25
CA PHE A 111 6.01 -22.72 -16.28
C PHE A 111 7.46 -23.03 -15.88
N GLN A 112 7.79 -22.92 -14.60
CA GLN A 112 9.13 -23.16 -14.07
C GLN A 112 9.11 -24.31 -13.07
N HIS A 113 10.21 -25.08 -13.02
CA HIS A 113 10.39 -26.18 -12.09
C HIS A 113 11.75 -26.07 -11.42
N SER A 114 11.75 -25.86 -10.10
CA SER A 114 12.95 -25.93 -9.26
C SER A 114 12.97 -27.24 -8.48
N ARG A 115 14.09 -27.97 -8.58
CA ARG A 115 14.32 -29.24 -7.87
C ARG A 115 15.27 -29.03 -6.69
N SER A 116 15.13 -29.87 -5.67
CA SER A 116 16.07 -29.97 -4.54
C SER A 116 16.25 -28.68 -3.73
N VAL A 117 15.16 -27.92 -3.52
CA VAL A 117 15.15 -26.69 -2.72
C VAL A 117 15.07 -27.03 -1.22
N SER A 118 16.23 -27.29 -0.63
CA SER A 118 16.34 -27.87 0.72
C SER A 118 16.42 -26.84 1.84
N THR A 119 16.73 -25.58 1.54
CA THR A 119 16.93 -24.52 2.54
C THR A 119 15.84 -23.45 2.46
N LEU A 120 15.51 -22.83 3.60
CA LEU A 120 14.58 -21.69 3.65
C LEU A 120 15.11 -20.51 2.83
N GLU A 121 16.41 -20.25 2.89
CA GLU A 121 17.03 -19.17 2.13
C GLU A 121 16.85 -19.33 0.61
N GLN A 122 16.96 -20.56 0.08
CA GLN A 122 16.68 -20.81 -1.34
C GLN A 122 15.20 -20.58 -1.68
N LEU A 123 14.29 -20.99 -0.79
CA LEU A 123 12.86 -20.76 -0.96
C LEU A 123 12.53 -19.26 -0.95
N ASP A 124 13.08 -18.50 0.00
CA ASP A 124 12.92 -17.04 0.12
C ASP A 124 13.43 -16.31 -1.12
N ARG A 125 14.57 -16.75 -1.67
CA ARG A 125 15.08 -16.21 -2.94
C ARG A 125 14.14 -16.49 -4.10
N ILE A 126 13.56 -17.70 -4.18
CA ILE A 126 12.59 -18.04 -5.24
C ILE A 126 11.36 -17.14 -5.11
N LEU A 127 10.79 -17.02 -3.91
CA LEU A 127 9.61 -16.21 -3.66
C LEU A 127 9.88 -14.73 -3.96
N THR A 128 11.01 -14.20 -3.50
CA THR A 128 11.42 -12.82 -3.81
C THR A 128 11.57 -12.60 -5.32
N ASN A 129 12.20 -13.53 -6.04
CA ASN A 129 12.36 -13.43 -7.50
C ASN A 129 11.02 -13.52 -8.24
N GLU A 130 10.08 -14.33 -7.75
CA GLU A 130 8.74 -14.42 -8.32
C GLU A 130 7.92 -13.15 -8.03
N SER A 131 8.04 -12.58 -6.83
CA SER A 131 7.37 -11.35 -6.39
C SER A 131 7.85 -10.10 -7.12
N ILE A 132 9.15 -9.81 -7.12
CA ILE A 132 9.67 -8.53 -7.67
C ILE A 132 10.55 -8.71 -8.91
N GLY A 133 11.23 -9.84 -9.07
CA GLY A 133 12.36 -9.96 -9.99
C GLY A 133 12.04 -10.06 -11.49
N LYS A 134 10.76 -10.12 -11.90
CA LYS A 134 10.38 -10.36 -13.31
C LYS A 134 9.18 -9.52 -13.72
N TYR A 135 9.35 -8.72 -14.77
CA TYR A 135 8.26 -8.06 -15.48
C TYR A 135 7.45 -9.05 -16.30
N PHE A 136 6.17 -8.74 -16.49
CA PHE A 136 5.30 -9.46 -17.40
C PHE A 136 5.25 -8.77 -18.76
N ASP A 137 5.14 -9.58 -19.82
CA ASP A 137 4.85 -9.08 -21.17
C ASP A 137 3.33 -8.94 -21.34
N VAL A 138 2.79 -7.92 -20.67
CA VAL A 138 1.35 -7.61 -20.68
C VAL A 138 0.86 -7.24 -22.08
N GLU A 139 1.75 -6.74 -22.94
CA GLU A 139 1.41 -6.36 -24.31
C GLU A 139 1.19 -7.56 -25.22
N ASN A 140 1.73 -8.74 -24.90
CA ASN A 140 1.43 -9.99 -25.59
C ASN A 140 0.54 -10.93 -24.78
N GLY A 141 -0.12 -10.42 -23.74
CA GLY A 141 -1.08 -11.18 -22.94
C GLY A 141 -0.44 -12.23 -22.03
N LYS A 142 0.88 -12.16 -21.82
CA LYS A 142 1.61 -13.04 -20.91
C LYS A 142 1.52 -12.45 -19.51
N VAL A 143 0.43 -12.74 -18.81
CA VAL A 143 0.10 -12.15 -17.49
C VAL A 143 0.10 -13.17 -16.35
N LEU A 144 0.50 -14.42 -16.63
CA LEU A 144 0.52 -15.51 -15.66
C LEU A 144 1.84 -16.30 -15.72
N ARG A 145 2.37 -16.66 -14.55
CA ARG A 145 3.45 -17.62 -14.36
C ARG A 145 3.03 -18.68 -13.33
N CYS A 146 3.57 -19.87 -13.49
CA CYS A 146 3.53 -20.93 -12.48
C CYS A 146 4.96 -21.41 -12.21
N HIS A 147 5.31 -21.56 -10.94
CA HIS A 147 6.59 -22.10 -10.51
C HIS A 147 6.33 -23.23 -9.51
N VAL A 148 6.65 -24.45 -9.89
CA VAL A 148 6.60 -25.61 -8.98
C VAL A 148 7.96 -25.82 -8.33
N VAL A 149 7.96 -26.01 -7.02
CA VAL A 149 9.18 -26.10 -6.20
C VAL A 149 9.16 -27.40 -5.42
N GLN A 150 10.04 -28.33 -5.80
CA GLN A 150 10.31 -29.54 -5.04
C GLN A 150 11.33 -29.25 -3.95
N ARG A 151 10.94 -29.49 -2.70
CA ARG A 151 11.73 -29.26 -1.49
C ARG A 151 12.30 -30.54 -0.90
N SER A 152 11.69 -31.70 -1.20
CA SER A 152 12.24 -32.99 -0.79
C SER A 152 13.66 -33.19 -1.31
N ALA A 153 14.52 -33.77 -0.47
CA ALA A 153 15.88 -34.15 -0.85
C ALA A 153 15.91 -35.41 -1.74
N VAL A 154 14.80 -36.14 -1.82
CA VAL A 154 14.64 -37.32 -2.66
C VAL A 154 14.06 -36.89 -4.01
N ASP A 155 14.72 -37.26 -5.11
CA ASP A 155 14.20 -37.03 -6.46
C ASP A 155 13.00 -37.93 -6.70
N ASN A 156 11.80 -37.36 -6.59
CA ASN A 156 10.53 -38.03 -6.84
C ASN A 156 10.09 -37.91 -8.32
N GLY A 157 11.01 -37.55 -9.22
CA GLY A 157 10.72 -37.33 -10.63
C GLY A 157 9.79 -36.12 -10.81
N ASP A 158 8.70 -36.31 -11.56
CA ASP A 158 7.75 -35.24 -11.88
C ASP A 158 6.53 -35.21 -10.93
N LEU A 159 6.71 -35.72 -9.71
CA LEU A 159 5.70 -35.76 -8.67
C LEU A 159 6.04 -34.74 -7.58
N LEU A 160 5.06 -33.90 -7.21
CA LEU A 160 5.15 -33.03 -6.03
C LEU A 160 4.47 -33.72 -4.84
N ASP A 161 5.08 -33.66 -3.66
CA ASP A 161 4.58 -34.30 -2.44
C ASP A 161 4.54 -33.34 -1.23
N GLU A 162 4.28 -33.87 -0.03
CA GLU A 162 4.08 -33.08 1.18
C GLU A 162 5.24 -32.11 1.45
N GLY A 163 4.90 -30.81 1.53
CA GLY A 163 5.84 -29.73 1.77
C GLY A 163 6.34 -29.01 0.51
N ASP A 164 6.13 -29.57 -0.67
CA ASP A 164 6.39 -28.92 -1.97
C ASP A 164 5.41 -27.77 -2.24
N LEU A 165 5.81 -26.84 -3.13
CA LEU A 165 5.01 -25.66 -3.46
C LEU A 165 4.61 -25.56 -4.92
N ILE A 166 3.44 -24.97 -5.14
CA ILE A 166 2.97 -24.42 -6.42
C ILE A 166 2.83 -22.92 -6.22
N ILE A 167 3.60 -22.12 -6.95
CA ILE A 167 3.55 -20.66 -6.86
C ILE A 167 2.92 -20.13 -8.14
N PHE A 168 1.71 -19.60 -8.05
CA PHE A 168 1.13 -18.81 -9.14
C PHE A 168 1.52 -17.35 -8.98
N VAL A 169 1.96 -16.73 -10.07
CA VAL A 169 2.16 -15.28 -10.12
C VAL A 169 1.29 -14.74 -11.24
N ILE A 170 0.42 -13.79 -10.91
CA ILE A 170 -0.50 -13.19 -11.87
C ILE A 170 -0.33 -11.68 -11.82
N HIS A 171 -0.24 -11.04 -12.98
CA HIS A 171 -0.16 -9.59 -13.03
C HIS A 171 -1.50 -8.95 -12.60
N HIS A 172 -1.46 -7.93 -11.73
CA HIS A 172 -2.62 -7.27 -11.15
C HIS A 172 -3.53 -6.61 -12.21
N ILE A 173 -3.04 -6.43 -13.44
CA ILE A 173 -3.87 -5.98 -14.59
C ILE A 173 -4.96 -6.99 -14.98
N ALA A 174 -4.79 -8.26 -14.63
CA ALA A 174 -5.70 -9.36 -14.94
C ALA A 174 -6.33 -10.00 -13.69
N PHE A 175 -5.99 -9.52 -12.50
CA PHE A 175 -6.32 -10.18 -11.24
C PHE A 175 -6.49 -9.17 -10.10
N ASP A 176 -7.38 -9.45 -9.16
CA ASP A 176 -7.51 -8.70 -7.92
C ASP A 176 -7.74 -9.64 -6.73
N LEU A 177 -7.78 -9.10 -5.51
CA LEU A 177 -7.98 -9.90 -4.29
C LEU A 177 -9.25 -10.78 -4.36
N SER A 178 -10.33 -10.27 -4.97
CA SER A 178 -11.59 -11.01 -5.11
C SER A 178 -11.52 -12.13 -6.16
N SER A 179 -10.55 -12.08 -7.08
CA SER A 179 -10.27 -13.14 -8.05
C SER A 179 -9.59 -14.37 -7.45
N TYR A 180 -9.01 -14.25 -6.25
CA TYR A 180 -8.30 -15.34 -5.55
C TYR A 180 -9.13 -16.63 -5.43
N LYS A 181 -10.33 -16.51 -4.85
CA LYS A 181 -11.21 -17.67 -4.60
C LYS A 181 -11.76 -18.28 -5.89
N PRO A 182 -12.28 -17.50 -6.86
CA PRO A 182 -12.68 -18.04 -8.16
C PRO A 182 -11.55 -18.76 -8.91
N PHE A 183 -10.34 -18.20 -8.89
CA PHE A 183 -9.17 -18.82 -9.52
C PHE A 183 -8.83 -20.18 -8.93
N LEU A 184 -8.74 -20.28 -7.60
CA LEU A 184 -8.43 -21.56 -6.96
C LEU A 184 -9.52 -22.61 -7.17
N LYS A 185 -10.80 -22.23 -7.16
CA LYS A 185 -11.90 -23.13 -7.52
C LYS A 185 -11.83 -23.60 -8.98
N ALA A 186 -11.49 -22.71 -9.90
CA ALA A 186 -11.35 -23.05 -11.32
C ALA A 186 -10.18 -24.03 -11.51
N PHE A 187 -9.07 -23.78 -10.82
CA PHE A 187 -7.90 -24.66 -10.84
C PHE A 187 -8.20 -26.05 -10.25
N GLU A 188 -8.85 -26.12 -9.08
CA GLU A 188 -9.28 -27.38 -8.45
C GLU A 188 -10.18 -28.20 -9.38
N ARG A 189 -11.21 -27.56 -9.97
CA ARG A 189 -12.09 -28.22 -10.94
C ARG A 189 -11.31 -28.76 -12.13
N ALA A 190 -10.37 -27.98 -12.64
CA ALA A 190 -9.53 -28.39 -13.76
C ALA A 190 -8.61 -29.57 -13.40
N CYS A 191 -8.24 -29.75 -12.13
CA CYS A 191 -7.48 -30.92 -11.66
C CYS A 191 -8.32 -32.20 -11.56
N TRP A 192 -9.64 -32.09 -11.37
CA TRP A 192 -10.54 -33.25 -11.40
C TRP A 192 -10.86 -33.76 -12.82
N GLY A 193 -10.55 -32.99 -13.86
CA GLY A 193 -10.82 -33.36 -15.24
C GLY A 193 -12.27 -33.06 -15.69
N ASN A 194 -12.53 -33.31 -16.97
CA ASN A 194 -13.72 -32.84 -17.69
C ASN A 194 -15.09 -33.38 -17.22
N GLU A 195 -15.16 -34.29 -16.24
CA GLU A 195 -16.46 -34.78 -15.72
C GLU A 195 -17.27 -33.68 -15.01
N TYR A 196 -16.62 -32.57 -14.63
CA TYR A 196 -17.26 -31.36 -14.09
C TYR A 196 -17.47 -30.22 -15.12
N GLN A 197 -17.40 -30.50 -16.43
CA GLN A 197 -17.65 -29.51 -17.51
C GLN A 197 -19.11 -29.01 -17.60
N GLN A 198 -20.00 -29.43 -16.70
CA GLN A 198 -21.38 -28.92 -16.66
C GLN A 198 -21.58 -27.65 -15.83
N SER A 199 -20.53 -27.05 -15.26
CA SER A 199 -20.66 -25.68 -14.72
C SER A 199 -20.42 -24.68 -15.83
N VAL A 200 -21.50 -24.35 -16.54
CA VAL A 200 -21.77 -23.09 -17.26
C VAL A 200 -20.51 -22.24 -17.43
N LEU A 201 -19.89 -22.29 -18.62
CA LEU A 201 -19.06 -21.17 -19.10
C LEU A 201 -19.77 -19.89 -18.66
N THR A 202 -19.16 -19.05 -17.82
CA THR A 202 -19.74 -17.74 -17.56
C THR A 202 -19.92 -17.12 -18.94
N SER A 203 -21.17 -16.97 -19.38
CA SER A 203 -21.44 -16.50 -20.75
C SER A 203 -20.72 -15.17 -20.99
N SER A 204 -20.54 -14.40 -19.92
CA SER A 204 -19.81 -13.15 -19.85
C SER A 204 -18.33 -13.37 -19.48
N GLN A 205 -17.45 -12.64 -20.17
CA GLN A 205 -16.02 -12.55 -19.92
C GLN A 205 -15.66 -11.15 -19.40
N TYR A 206 -14.44 -10.98 -18.90
CA TYR A 206 -13.99 -9.68 -18.37
C TYR A 206 -14.06 -8.54 -19.40
N ILE A 207 -13.86 -8.85 -20.68
CA ILE A 207 -14.00 -7.87 -21.77
C ILE A 207 -15.42 -7.29 -21.85
N ASP A 208 -16.45 -8.08 -21.51
CA ASP A 208 -17.83 -7.63 -21.48
C ASP A 208 -18.08 -6.65 -20.34
N PHE A 209 -17.42 -6.85 -19.19
CA PHE A 209 -17.41 -5.87 -18.11
C PHE A 209 -16.77 -4.54 -18.55
N ALA A 210 -15.65 -4.57 -19.28
CA ALA A 210 -15.03 -3.34 -19.76
C ALA A 210 -15.93 -2.56 -20.73
N LEU A 211 -16.65 -3.26 -21.62
CA LEU A 211 -17.63 -2.66 -22.51
C LEU A 211 -18.82 -2.06 -21.74
N TYR A 212 -19.30 -2.79 -20.72
CA TYR A 212 -20.37 -2.30 -19.84
C TYR A 212 -19.94 -1.05 -19.06
N GLU A 213 -18.74 -1.03 -18.49
CA GLU A 213 -18.20 0.14 -17.80
C GLU A 213 -18.13 1.36 -18.74
N GLN A 214 -17.69 1.17 -19.99
CA GLN A 214 -17.65 2.24 -20.98
C GLN A 214 -19.04 2.77 -21.32
N ALA A 215 -20.03 1.88 -21.46
CA ALA A 215 -21.41 2.28 -21.71
C ALA A 215 -21.97 3.11 -20.55
N LEU A 216 -21.69 2.71 -19.30
CA LEU A 216 -22.07 3.47 -18.10
C LEU A 216 -21.43 4.86 -18.07
N LEU A 217 -20.14 4.96 -18.41
CA LEU A 217 -19.42 6.24 -18.44
C LEU A 217 -19.88 7.16 -19.58
N ALA A 218 -20.40 6.60 -20.67
CA ALA A 218 -20.94 7.35 -21.79
C ALA A 218 -22.34 7.93 -21.52
N ASP A 219 -23.07 7.41 -20.52
CA ASP A 219 -24.37 7.96 -20.11
C ASP A 219 -24.20 9.27 -19.32
N THR A 220 -24.31 10.36 -20.07
CA THR A 220 -24.18 11.75 -19.60
C THR A 220 -25.51 12.34 -19.10
N SER A 221 -26.57 11.55 -18.94
CA SER A 221 -27.82 12.07 -18.38
C SER A 221 -27.63 12.54 -16.93
N ASP A 222 -28.24 13.66 -16.56
CA ASP A 222 -28.06 14.26 -15.22
C ASP A 222 -28.51 13.35 -14.07
N GLU A 223 -29.44 12.45 -14.37
CA GLU A 223 -30.02 11.48 -13.45
C GLU A 223 -29.24 10.16 -13.38
N SER A 224 -28.26 9.94 -14.28
CA SER A 224 -27.45 8.71 -14.29
C SER A 224 -26.68 8.55 -12.98
N LYS A 225 -26.42 7.28 -12.62
CA LYS A 225 -25.59 6.94 -11.46
C LYS A 225 -24.20 7.56 -11.55
N MET A 226 -23.62 7.60 -12.76
CA MET A 226 -22.29 8.18 -13.01
C MET A 226 -22.29 9.70 -12.84
N SER A 227 -23.29 10.41 -13.36
CA SER A 227 -23.42 11.87 -13.19
C SER A 227 -23.58 12.26 -11.71
N LYS A 228 -24.39 11.51 -10.95
CA LYS A 228 -24.54 11.70 -9.49
C LYS A 228 -23.22 11.47 -8.75
N ALA A 229 -22.51 10.39 -9.07
CA ALA A 229 -21.20 10.11 -8.49
C ALA A 229 -20.17 11.19 -8.84
N HIS A 230 -20.15 11.65 -10.09
CA HIS A 230 -19.24 12.71 -10.52
C HIS A 230 -19.46 14.00 -9.72
N ARG A 231 -20.71 14.43 -9.50
CA ARG A 231 -21.02 15.59 -8.66
C ARG A 231 -20.56 15.40 -7.21
N PHE A 232 -20.82 14.24 -6.62
CA PHE A 232 -20.38 13.92 -5.27
C PHE A 232 -18.86 14.06 -5.13
N TRP A 233 -18.10 13.39 -6.00
CA TRP A 233 -16.64 13.40 -5.98
C TRP A 233 -16.06 14.77 -6.27
N THR A 234 -16.64 15.51 -7.21
CA THR A 234 -16.25 16.89 -7.51
C THR A 234 -16.38 17.79 -6.28
N ASN A 235 -17.48 17.66 -5.55
CA ASN A 235 -17.73 18.44 -4.35
C ASN A 235 -16.82 18.02 -3.18
N LEU A 236 -16.64 16.72 -2.96
CA LEU A 236 -15.79 16.20 -1.88
C LEU A 236 -14.33 16.64 -2.06
N MET A 237 -13.82 16.58 -3.28
CA MET A 237 -12.42 16.90 -3.60
C MET A 237 -12.17 18.38 -3.92
N HIS A 238 -13.23 19.21 -3.93
CA HIS A 238 -13.10 20.63 -4.25
C HIS A 238 -12.09 21.34 -3.35
N GLY A 239 -11.09 21.99 -3.96
CA GLY A 239 -10.03 22.72 -3.25
C GLY A 239 -9.13 21.84 -2.38
N TYR A 240 -9.08 20.52 -2.60
CA TYR A 240 -8.09 19.65 -1.97
C TYR A 240 -6.70 19.94 -2.55
N ASP A 241 -5.71 20.11 -1.67
CA ASP A 241 -4.33 20.26 -2.08
C ASP A 241 -3.67 18.88 -2.24
N TRP A 242 -3.62 18.43 -3.49
CA TRP A 242 -3.04 17.15 -3.89
C TRP A 242 -1.54 17.01 -3.62
N ASN A 243 -0.84 18.12 -3.34
CA ASN A 243 0.59 18.10 -3.04
C ASN A 243 0.88 18.02 -1.53
N LYS A 244 -0.12 18.21 -0.66
CA LYS A 244 0.07 18.47 0.78
C LYS A 244 0.49 17.26 1.63
N ILE A 245 0.23 16.03 1.21
CA ILE A 245 0.66 14.83 1.96
C ILE A 245 2.06 14.36 1.55
N ARG A 246 2.62 14.89 0.46
CA ARG A 246 3.99 14.61 0.03
C ARG A 246 5.06 15.19 1.00
N TYR A 247 4.63 15.91 2.05
CA TYR A 247 5.49 16.51 3.08
C TYR A 247 5.67 15.64 4.35
N LEU A 248 5.49 14.32 4.28
CA LEU A 248 5.88 13.41 5.37
C LEU A 248 7.41 13.40 5.66
N VAL A 249 8.20 14.14 4.86
CA VAL A 249 9.65 14.26 5.01
C VAL A 249 10.00 15.69 5.46
N PRO A 250 10.84 15.87 6.51
CA PRO A 250 11.35 17.17 6.93
C PRO A 250 12.23 17.90 5.89
N ASP A 251 12.79 17.15 4.93
CA ASP A 251 13.60 17.67 3.84
C ASP A 251 12.76 17.91 2.59
N GLU A 252 12.87 19.12 2.05
CA GLU A 252 12.32 19.58 0.77
C GLU A 252 12.69 18.64 -0.39
N ARG A 253 11.94 17.54 -0.57
CA ARG A 253 12.06 16.73 -1.79
C ARG A 253 11.19 17.32 -2.88
N GLN A 254 11.84 17.60 -4.01
CA GLN A 254 11.20 18.04 -5.25
C GLN A 254 10.14 17.01 -5.68
N THR A 255 8.95 17.52 -5.94
CA THR A 255 7.70 16.81 -6.25
C THR A 255 7.71 15.99 -7.54
N ASP A 256 8.84 15.97 -8.25
CA ASP A 256 8.96 15.52 -9.64
C ASP A 256 9.74 14.20 -9.78
N ARG A 257 10.14 13.57 -8.66
CA ARG A 257 10.80 12.26 -8.71
C ARG A 257 9.77 11.14 -8.90
N LEU A 258 10.03 10.27 -9.89
CA LEU A 258 9.35 8.99 -10.04
C LEU A 258 9.44 8.21 -8.72
N HIS A 259 8.33 7.59 -8.31
CA HIS A 259 8.32 6.75 -7.13
C HIS A 259 9.12 5.49 -7.42
N SER A 260 10.05 5.14 -6.53
CA SER A 260 10.94 3.99 -6.72
C SER A 260 10.19 2.65 -6.72
N GLY A 261 9.00 2.63 -6.11
CA GLY A 261 8.18 1.44 -5.89
C GLY A 261 8.69 0.57 -4.75
N ARG A 262 9.80 0.95 -4.11
CA ARG A 262 10.45 0.19 -3.04
C ARG A 262 9.88 0.66 -1.70
N GLY A 263 9.74 -0.26 -0.76
CA GLY A 263 9.35 0.07 0.61
C GLY A 263 9.86 -0.92 1.64
N TYR A 264 9.73 -0.50 2.89
CA TYR A 264 9.92 -1.33 4.06
C TYR A 264 8.54 -1.64 4.65
N THR A 265 8.35 -2.87 5.13
CA THR A 265 7.12 -3.28 5.81
C THR A 265 7.44 -3.76 7.21
N THR A 266 6.66 -3.33 8.19
CA THR A 266 6.67 -3.87 9.54
C THR A 266 5.32 -4.50 9.83
N ALA A 267 5.34 -5.79 10.17
CA ALA A 267 4.18 -6.50 10.69
C ALA A 267 4.12 -6.36 12.21
N PHE A 268 2.94 -6.11 12.76
CA PHE A 268 2.71 -6.06 14.21
C PHE A 268 1.29 -6.49 14.54
N THR A 269 1.04 -6.85 15.80
CA THR A 269 -0.31 -7.19 16.28
C THR A 269 -0.83 -6.12 17.22
N ILE A 270 -2.13 -5.85 17.18
CA ILE A 270 -2.77 -5.00 18.19
C ILE A 270 -3.10 -5.87 19.41
N ASP A 271 -2.74 -5.40 20.60
CA ASP A 271 -3.08 -6.05 21.88
C ASP A 271 -4.59 -6.30 21.98
N GLN A 272 -4.96 -7.51 22.42
CA GLN A 272 -6.36 -7.94 22.43
C GLN A 272 -7.25 -7.03 23.30
N ASP A 273 -6.74 -6.51 24.42
CA ASP A 273 -7.48 -5.58 25.28
C ASP A 273 -7.87 -4.28 24.53
N VAL A 274 -7.00 -3.81 23.63
CA VAL A 274 -7.27 -2.64 22.78
C VAL A 274 -8.31 -2.99 21.71
N VAL A 275 -8.21 -4.16 21.10
CA VAL A 275 -9.20 -4.65 20.12
C VAL A 275 -10.58 -4.81 20.76
N ASP A 276 -10.66 -5.35 21.97
CA ASP A 276 -11.91 -5.49 22.72
C ASP A 276 -12.52 -4.13 23.06
N ALA A 277 -11.69 -3.16 23.48
CA ALA A 277 -12.12 -1.79 23.70
C ALA A 277 -12.62 -1.12 22.41
N MET A 278 -11.96 -1.35 21.27
CA MET A 278 -12.39 -0.89 19.96
C MET A 278 -13.74 -1.49 19.55
N MET A 279 -13.94 -2.80 19.73
CA MET A 279 -15.21 -3.48 19.43
C MET A 279 -16.35 -2.95 20.29
N LEU A 280 -16.09 -2.75 21.59
CA LEU A 280 -17.06 -2.14 22.51
C LEU A 280 -17.39 -0.70 22.08
N PHE A 281 -16.38 0.11 21.77
CA PHE A 281 -16.57 1.47 21.27
C PHE A 281 -17.39 1.49 19.99
N ALA A 282 -17.08 0.61 19.03
CA ALA A 282 -17.79 0.49 17.77
C ALA A 282 -19.27 0.12 17.99
N SER A 283 -19.54 -0.81 18.90
CA SER A 283 -20.89 -1.23 19.30
C SER A 283 -21.68 -0.09 19.94
N ILE A 284 -21.11 0.59 20.93
CA ILE A 284 -21.76 1.70 21.65
C ILE A 284 -22.08 2.87 20.71
N ASN A 285 -21.15 3.20 19.81
CA ASN A 285 -21.29 4.34 18.90
C ASN A 285 -21.98 3.99 17.58
N ASN A 286 -22.37 2.71 17.39
CA ASN A 286 -23.00 2.20 16.17
C ASN A 286 -22.19 2.53 14.89
N VAL A 287 -20.89 2.27 14.95
CA VAL A 287 -19.95 2.46 13.84
C VAL A 287 -19.32 1.13 13.43
N THR A 288 -18.83 1.05 12.20
CA THR A 288 -18.13 -0.14 11.69
C THR A 288 -16.66 -0.13 12.12
N MET A 289 -16.06 -1.33 12.24
CA MET A 289 -14.63 -1.46 12.51
C MET A 289 -13.77 -0.77 11.43
N PHE A 290 -14.19 -0.83 10.16
CA PHE A 290 -13.55 -0.08 9.07
C PHE A 290 -13.46 1.41 9.38
N SER A 291 -14.58 2.06 9.71
CA SER A 291 -14.62 3.49 10.00
C SER A 291 -13.79 3.85 11.24
N LEU A 292 -13.82 2.98 12.25
CA LEU A 292 -13.07 3.17 13.48
C LEU A 292 -11.55 3.09 13.26
N TYR A 293 -11.07 2.05 12.57
CA TYR A 293 -9.66 1.91 12.22
C TYR A 293 -9.18 3.02 11.30
N LEU A 294 -9.98 3.41 10.31
CA LEU A 294 -9.66 4.54 9.44
C LEU A 294 -9.56 5.85 10.24
N ALA A 295 -10.45 6.09 11.20
CA ALA A 295 -10.34 7.23 12.10
C ALA A 295 -9.09 7.18 12.99
N CYS A 296 -8.69 6.00 13.48
CA CYS A 296 -7.42 5.81 14.19
C CYS A 296 -6.23 6.18 13.30
N TYR A 297 -6.26 5.74 12.04
CA TYR A 297 -5.22 6.06 11.07
C TYR A 297 -5.16 7.56 10.77
N TYR A 298 -6.30 8.25 10.66
CA TYR A 298 -6.32 9.72 10.57
C TYR A 298 -5.71 10.40 11.80
N ALA A 299 -5.99 9.91 13.01
CA ALA A 299 -5.39 10.47 14.22
C ALA A 299 -3.86 10.27 14.25
N PHE A 300 -3.39 9.12 13.78
CA PHE A 300 -1.96 8.85 13.59
C PHE A 300 -1.34 9.78 12.54
N LEU A 301 -1.90 9.86 11.34
CA LEU A 301 -1.42 10.73 10.26
C LEU A 301 -1.44 12.21 10.65
N PHE A 302 -2.46 12.65 11.40
CA PHE A 302 -2.55 14.01 11.94
C PHE A 302 -1.35 14.35 12.83
N LYS A 303 -0.90 13.40 13.66
CA LYS A 303 0.28 13.58 14.51
C LYS A 303 1.58 13.44 13.74
N LEU A 304 1.63 12.52 12.78
CA LEU A 304 2.81 12.29 11.94
C LEU A 304 3.12 13.50 11.06
N THR A 305 2.10 14.14 10.49
CA THR A 305 2.22 15.29 9.57
C THR A 305 2.32 16.65 10.28
N ASN A 306 2.65 16.67 11.57
CA ASN A 306 2.70 17.88 12.38
C ASN A 306 1.42 18.74 12.28
N HIS A 307 0.26 18.11 12.47
CA HIS A 307 -1.06 18.73 12.51
C HIS A 307 -1.61 19.24 11.17
N SER A 308 -1.42 18.48 10.08
CA SER A 308 -2.18 18.77 8.85
C SER A 308 -3.67 18.50 9.06
N TYR A 309 -4.50 19.54 8.87
CA TYR A 309 -5.94 19.51 9.13
C TYR A 309 -6.80 19.02 7.96
N ASP A 310 -6.25 18.80 6.77
CA ASP A 310 -7.02 18.36 5.59
C ASP A 310 -6.27 17.19 4.95
N LEU A 311 -6.72 15.98 5.27
CA LEU A 311 -6.05 14.73 4.91
C LEU A 311 -6.94 13.92 3.97
N CYS A 312 -6.33 13.29 2.97
CA CYS A 312 -6.98 12.33 2.11
C CYS A 312 -6.26 10.98 2.15
N VAL A 313 -7.01 9.93 2.47
CA VAL A 313 -6.55 8.54 2.48
C VAL A 313 -7.26 7.78 1.38
N VAL A 314 -6.49 7.02 0.60
CA VAL A 314 -7.00 6.10 -0.42
C VAL A 314 -7.38 4.78 0.24
N SER A 315 -8.47 4.18 -0.21
CA SER A 315 -8.79 2.77 0.06
C SER A 315 -9.19 2.10 -1.25
N SER A 316 -9.26 0.77 -1.24
CA SER A 316 -9.82 0.01 -2.35
C SER A 316 -11.26 -0.42 -2.08
N THR A 317 -12.06 -0.59 -3.13
CA THR A 317 -13.33 -1.32 -3.10
C THR A 317 -13.28 -2.44 -4.13
N ALA A 318 -13.95 -3.57 -3.85
CA ALA A 318 -13.97 -4.70 -4.78
C ALA A 318 -14.69 -4.39 -6.11
N ASN A 319 -15.62 -3.43 -6.11
CA ASN A 319 -16.41 -3.02 -7.28
C ASN A 319 -17.14 -4.17 -7.99
N ARG A 320 -17.65 -5.14 -7.21
CA ARG A 320 -18.34 -6.35 -7.68
C ARG A 320 -19.76 -6.44 -7.12
N SER A 321 -20.58 -5.42 -7.39
CA SER A 321 -21.96 -5.37 -6.85
C SER A 321 -22.92 -6.31 -7.59
N ALA A 322 -22.71 -6.54 -8.89
CA ALA A 322 -23.55 -7.41 -9.71
C ALA A 322 -23.16 -8.89 -9.53
N GLU A 323 -24.16 -9.77 -9.43
CA GLU A 323 -23.97 -11.20 -9.19
C GLU A 323 -23.10 -11.87 -10.27
N GLU A 324 -23.26 -11.44 -11.52
CA GLU A 324 -22.59 -11.97 -12.70
C GLU A 324 -21.07 -11.76 -12.69
N ILE A 325 -20.57 -10.79 -11.92
CA ILE A 325 -19.14 -10.48 -11.81
C ILE A 325 -18.54 -10.86 -10.46
N GLN A 326 -19.32 -11.41 -9.52
CA GLN A 326 -18.78 -11.79 -8.20
C GLN A 326 -17.73 -12.89 -8.29
N ASP A 327 -17.99 -13.92 -9.11
CA ASP A 327 -17.10 -15.07 -9.30
C ASP A 327 -16.24 -14.96 -10.57
N MET A 328 -16.14 -13.77 -11.19
CA MET A 328 -15.32 -13.56 -12.39
C MET A 328 -13.86 -13.28 -12.04
N ILE A 329 -12.90 -13.89 -12.74
CA ILE A 329 -11.49 -13.53 -12.63
C ILE A 329 -11.25 -12.23 -13.42
N GLY A 330 -10.57 -11.25 -12.81
CA GLY A 330 -10.25 -9.98 -13.47
C GLY A 330 -9.87 -8.87 -12.49
N MET A 331 -9.51 -7.70 -13.04
CA MET A 331 -9.16 -6.51 -12.25
C MET A 331 -10.38 -5.59 -12.08
N PHE A 332 -11.16 -5.75 -11.02
CA PHE A 332 -12.35 -4.91 -10.77
C PHE A 332 -12.09 -3.84 -9.73
N ALA A 333 -11.13 -4.09 -8.81
CA ALA A 333 -10.87 -3.23 -7.68
C ALA A 333 -10.71 -1.75 -8.08
N ASN A 334 -11.54 -0.90 -7.48
CA ASN A 334 -11.48 0.54 -7.70
C ASN A 334 -10.84 1.25 -6.49
N LEU A 335 -10.23 2.40 -6.74
CA LEU A 335 -9.70 3.24 -5.67
C LEU A 335 -10.72 4.32 -5.32
N VAL A 336 -10.93 4.53 -4.02
CA VAL A 336 -11.82 5.55 -3.48
C VAL A 336 -11.05 6.46 -2.51
N LEU A 337 -11.51 7.70 -2.41
CA LEU A 337 -10.85 8.74 -1.64
C LEU A 337 -11.66 9.10 -0.41
N TYR A 338 -11.06 8.95 0.76
CA TYR A 338 -11.61 9.47 2.00
C TYR A 338 -10.92 10.80 2.24
N ARG A 339 -11.63 11.93 2.17
CA ARG A 339 -11.08 13.24 2.54
C ARG A 339 -11.72 13.69 3.84
N VAL A 340 -10.91 13.95 4.85
CA VAL A 340 -11.35 14.34 6.19
C VAL A 340 -10.62 15.61 6.60
N LYS A 341 -11.40 16.60 7.03
CA LYS A 341 -10.89 17.80 7.69
C LYS A 341 -10.90 17.58 9.20
N ILE A 342 -9.73 17.57 9.81
CA ILE A 342 -9.52 17.29 11.23
C ILE A 342 -9.50 18.60 12.00
N GLU A 343 -10.41 18.71 12.97
CA GLU A 343 -10.46 19.79 13.94
C GLU A 343 -9.73 19.36 15.22
N PRO A 344 -8.57 19.96 15.58
CA PRO A 344 -7.71 19.45 16.66
C PRO A 344 -8.37 19.41 18.03
N ASN A 345 -9.23 20.38 18.29
CA ASN A 345 -9.94 20.54 19.56
C ASN A 345 -11.09 19.53 19.73
N ASN A 346 -11.48 18.84 18.66
CA ASN A 346 -12.51 17.82 18.74
C ASN A 346 -11.99 16.53 19.37
N THR A 347 -12.91 15.74 19.92
CA THR A 347 -12.62 14.44 20.50
C THR A 347 -12.43 13.38 19.41
N PHE A 348 -11.82 12.26 19.77
CA PHE A 348 -11.72 11.11 18.86
C PHE A 348 -13.09 10.61 18.41
N GLU A 349 -14.07 10.58 19.31
CA GLU A 349 -15.45 10.20 18.97
C GLU A 349 -16.06 11.08 17.86
N HIS A 350 -15.75 12.39 17.86
CA HIS A 350 -16.20 13.29 16.79
C HIS A 350 -15.58 12.92 15.44
N LEU A 351 -14.27 12.63 15.41
CA LEU A 351 -13.59 12.17 14.19
C LEU A 351 -14.22 10.88 13.65
N VAL A 352 -14.51 9.90 14.53
CA VAL A 352 -15.18 8.66 14.13
C VAL A 352 -16.58 8.94 13.56
N LYS A 353 -17.34 9.84 14.18
CA LYS A 353 -18.66 10.28 13.72
C LYS A 353 -18.64 11.07 12.41
N GLN A 354 -17.48 11.62 12.01
CA GLN A 354 -17.26 12.21 10.69
C GLN A 354 -16.94 11.13 9.64
N VAL A 355 -16.10 10.15 9.99
CA VAL A 355 -15.65 9.08 9.07
C VAL A 355 -16.77 8.10 8.74
N GLN A 356 -17.62 7.72 9.71
CA GLN A 356 -18.68 6.73 9.48
C GLN A 356 -19.73 7.12 8.41
N PRO A 357 -20.36 8.31 8.44
CA PRO A 357 -21.30 8.71 7.40
C PRO A 357 -20.59 8.91 6.06
N LEU A 358 -19.40 9.50 6.04
CA LEU A 358 -18.58 9.65 4.84
C LEU A 358 -18.32 8.29 4.17
N SER A 359 -18.00 7.26 4.96
CA SER A 359 -17.78 5.91 4.46
C SER A 359 -19.01 5.33 3.75
N LYS A 360 -20.22 5.63 4.24
CA LYS A 360 -21.46 5.18 3.58
C LYS A 360 -21.67 5.89 2.25
N GLU A 361 -21.50 7.20 2.22
CA GLU A 361 -21.65 8.01 0.99
C GLU A 361 -20.62 7.62 -0.08
N ILE A 362 -19.36 7.40 0.30
CA ILE A 362 -18.31 6.93 -0.62
C ILE A 362 -18.69 5.60 -1.27
N LEU A 363 -19.24 4.64 -0.51
CA LEU A 363 -19.62 3.34 -1.06
C LEU A 363 -20.73 3.46 -2.11
N VAL A 364 -21.70 4.37 -1.93
CA VAL A 364 -22.77 4.65 -2.91
C VAL A 364 -22.19 5.13 -4.25
N HIS A 365 -21.10 5.89 -4.21
CA HIS A 365 -20.45 6.49 -5.39
C HIS A 365 -19.16 5.78 -5.82
N SER A 366 -18.85 4.62 -5.22
CA SER A 366 -17.59 3.91 -5.40
C SER A 366 -17.41 3.25 -6.78
N SER A 367 -18.47 3.16 -7.58
CA SER A 367 -18.40 2.62 -8.94
C SER A 367 -17.82 3.62 -9.96
N LEU A 368 -17.72 4.92 -9.62
CA LEU A 368 -17.07 5.87 -10.50
C LEU A 368 -15.55 5.59 -10.48
N PRO A 369 -14.91 5.32 -11.64
CA PRO A 369 -13.50 5.01 -11.67
C PRO A 369 -12.64 6.15 -11.12
N TYR A 370 -11.58 5.79 -10.41
CA TYR A 370 -10.62 6.74 -9.85
C TYR A 370 -10.15 7.80 -10.85
N GLN A 371 -9.82 7.38 -12.08
CA GLN A 371 -9.40 8.24 -13.19
C GLN A 371 -10.37 9.40 -13.39
N GLN A 372 -11.68 9.09 -13.46
CA GLN A 372 -12.72 10.09 -13.66
C GLN A 372 -12.78 11.11 -12.51
N ILE A 373 -12.51 10.67 -11.27
CA ILE A 373 -12.43 11.57 -10.11
C ILE A 373 -11.28 12.55 -10.30
N ILE A 374 -10.08 12.07 -10.65
CA ILE A 374 -8.88 12.91 -10.78
C ILE A 374 -8.97 13.84 -12.00
N GLU A 375 -9.53 13.36 -13.11
CA GLU A 375 -9.79 14.18 -14.31
C GLU A 375 -10.72 15.35 -14.01
N SER A 376 -11.78 15.13 -13.22
CA SER A 376 -12.72 16.19 -12.81
C SER A 376 -12.04 17.32 -12.02
N GLN A 377 -10.90 17.05 -11.40
CA GLN A 377 -10.12 18.01 -10.62
C GLN A 377 -9.02 18.71 -11.46
N GLY A 378 -8.99 18.49 -12.78
CA GLY A 378 -7.99 19.07 -13.67
C GLY A 378 -6.59 18.45 -13.51
N LYS A 379 -6.50 17.21 -12.98
CA LYS A 379 -5.24 16.51 -12.69
C LYS A 379 -4.89 15.43 -13.73
N ARG A 380 -5.36 15.59 -14.97
CA ARG A 380 -5.20 14.65 -16.10
C ARG A 380 -3.77 14.17 -16.33
N GLU A 381 -2.78 15.04 -16.14
CA GLU A 381 -1.40 14.77 -16.54
C GLU A 381 -0.57 14.07 -15.46
N ASN A 382 -1.03 14.05 -14.20
CA ASN A 382 -0.13 13.74 -13.08
C ASN A 382 -0.30 12.32 -12.51
N ASN A 383 -1.31 11.55 -12.96
CA ASN A 383 -1.66 10.21 -12.48
C ASN A 383 -1.38 10.00 -10.97
N VAL A 384 -1.74 11.01 -10.17
CA VAL A 384 -1.29 11.13 -8.78
C VAL A 384 -2.10 10.16 -7.96
N LEU A 385 -1.44 9.20 -7.32
CA LEU A 385 -2.00 8.56 -6.14
C LEU A 385 -1.75 9.46 -4.92
N PRO A 386 -2.74 9.67 -4.03
CA PRO A 386 -2.46 10.25 -2.73
C PRO A 386 -1.45 9.41 -1.97
N SER A 387 -0.67 10.06 -1.12
CA SER A 387 0.44 9.46 -0.38
C SER A 387 0.05 8.38 0.63
N ALA A 388 -1.19 8.41 1.15
CA ALA A 388 -1.62 7.51 2.22
C ALA A 388 -2.68 6.51 1.74
N PHE A 389 -2.45 5.22 2.00
CA PHE A 389 -3.40 4.14 1.73
C PHE A 389 -3.84 3.43 3.01
N PHE A 390 -5.10 2.98 3.03
CA PHE A 390 -5.67 2.20 4.12
C PHE A 390 -6.51 1.05 3.56
N GLN A 391 -6.35 -0.12 4.15
CA GLN A 391 -7.13 -1.30 3.84
C GLN A 391 -7.50 -2.03 5.14
N TYR A 392 -8.77 -2.45 5.23
CA TYR A 392 -9.24 -3.31 6.32
C TYR A 392 -9.93 -4.54 5.75
N GLU A 393 -9.45 -5.70 6.17
CA GLU A 393 -9.90 -7.01 5.70
C GLU A 393 -10.49 -7.79 6.88
N PRO A 394 -11.83 -7.73 7.08
CA PRO A 394 -12.48 -8.63 8.02
C PRO A 394 -12.45 -10.03 7.43
N LEU A 395 -11.76 -10.95 8.08
CA LEU A 395 -11.69 -12.34 7.62
C LEU A 395 -13.04 -13.02 7.88
N LYS A 396 -13.96 -12.90 6.92
CA LYS A 396 -15.26 -13.60 6.89
C LYS A 396 -15.27 -14.83 5.99
N LEU A 397 -14.17 -15.11 5.28
CA LEU A 397 -14.09 -16.34 4.51
C LEU A 397 -14.07 -17.50 5.50
N ALA A 398 -15.04 -18.41 5.36
CA ALA A 398 -15.06 -19.73 5.96
C ALA A 398 -13.85 -20.54 5.45
N VAL A 399 -12.68 -20.16 5.98
CA VAL A 399 -11.41 -20.83 5.87
C VAL A 399 -11.26 -21.53 7.20
N THR A 400 -11.58 -22.82 7.22
CA THR A 400 -11.64 -23.64 8.43
C THR A 400 -10.34 -23.54 9.22
N GLN A 401 -10.40 -22.92 10.40
CA GLN A 401 -9.46 -22.91 11.55
C GLN A 401 -7.94 -22.72 11.31
N LYS A 402 -7.44 -22.64 10.06
CA LYS A 402 -6.03 -22.43 9.71
C LYS A 402 -5.84 -21.80 8.32
N ASN A 403 -6.47 -20.68 7.98
CA ASN A 403 -6.07 -19.82 6.84
C ASN A 403 -5.80 -20.51 5.46
N SER A 404 -6.24 -21.75 5.26
CA SER A 404 -6.00 -22.57 4.09
C SER A 404 -7.27 -22.82 3.30
N ILE A 405 -7.25 -22.48 2.01
CA ILE A 405 -8.19 -23.11 1.07
C ILE A 405 -7.60 -24.50 0.78
N GLU A 406 -8.22 -25.54 1.33
CA GLU A 406 -7.89 -26.90 0.98
C GLU A 406 -8.56 -27.25 -0.36
N LEU A 407 -7.74 -27.59 -1.34
CA LEU A 407 -8.16 -28.10 -2.64
C LEU A 407 -7.91 -29.59 -2.63
N THR A 408 -8.93 -30.38 -2.97
CA THR A 408 -8.75 -31.83 -3.14
C THR A 408 -8.56 -32.11 -4.62
N LEU A 409 -7.53 -32.87 -5.00
CA LEU A 409 -7.26 -33.22 -6.39
C LEU A 409 -7.82 -34.62 -6.73
N SER A 410 -7.80 -35.00 -8.02
CA SER A 410 -8.36 -36.25 -8.56
C SER A 410 -7.83 -37.56 -7.95
N GLU A 411 -6.74 -37.50 -7.20
CA GLU A 411 -6.10 -38.67 -6.56
C GLU A 411 -6.16 -38.61 -5.01
N GLY A 412 -6.99 -37.73 -4.44
CA GLY A 412 -7.13 -37.57 -2.99
C GLY A 412 -6.05 -36.71 -2.34
N SER A 413 -5.13 -36.18 -3.14
CA SER A 413 -4.11 -35.22 -2.70
C SER A 413 -4.76 -33.91 -2.28
N VAL A 414 -4.38 -33.44 -1.10
CA VAL A 414 -4.89 -32.19 -0.52
C VAL A 414 -3.79 -31.15 -0.59
N ILE A 415 -4.04 -30.13 -1.41
CA ILE A 415 -3.21 -28.94 -1.46
C ILE A 415 -3.86 -27.92 -0.56
N SER A 416 -3.12 -27.43 0.43
CA SER A 416 -3.54 -26.24 1.13
C SER A 416 -2.95 -25.03 0.40
N GLY A 417 -3.83 -24.23 -0.18
CA GLY A 417 -3.48 -22.85 -0.47
C GLY A 417 -3.39 -22.08 0.82
N TYR A 418 -2.18 -21.98 1.37
CA TYR A 418 -1.90 -20.96 2.35
C TYR A 418 -1.66 -19.68 1.55
N TYR A 419 -2.61 -18.75 1.59
CA TYR A 419 -2.27 -17.38 1.21
C TYR A 419 -1.22 -16.94 2.23
N ASP A 420 0.06 -17.10 1.87
CA ASP A 420 1.16 -16.73 2.75
C ASP A 420 1.25 -15.22 2.78
N ARG A 421 0.51 -14.67 3.75
CA ARG A 421 0.34 -13.24 3.96
C ARG A 421 1.70 -12.59 4.22
N ASP A 422 2.53 -13.26 5.00
CA ASP A 422 3.84 -12.76 5.37
C ASP A 422 4.70 -12.58 4.10
N LEU A 423 4.65 -13.54 3.18
CA LEU A 423 5.37 -13.45 1.91
C LEU A 423 4.86 -12.35 0.97
N ASN A 424 3.54 -12.10 0.92
CA ASN A 424 2.99 -11.05 0.06
C ASN A 424 3.20 -9.63 0.62
N HIS A 425 3.16 -9.47 1.95
CA HIS A 425 3.33 -8.17 2.60
C HIS A 425 4.79 -7.78 2.84
N GLN A 426 5.73 -8.73 2.82
CA GLN A 426 7.18 -8.48 2.93
C GLN A 426 7.88 -8.23 1.57
N SER A 427 7.11 -8.05 0.49
CA SER A 427 7.63 -7.97 -0.89
C SER A 427 8.63 -6.82 -1.16
N GLY A 428 8.89 -5.94 -0.20
CA GLY A 428 9.77 -4.77 -0.38
C GLY A 428 9.20 -3.75 -1.36
N ILE A 429 7.92 -3.89 -1.71
CA ILE A 429 7.18 -3.01 -2.64
C ILE A 429 6.39 -1.99 -1.83
N SER A 430 6.26 -0.79 -2.36
CA SER A 430 5.34 0.22 -1.87
C SER A 430 4.75 1.02 -3.02
N LEU A 431 3.41 1.01 -3.13
CA LEU A 431 2.68 1.77 -4.15
C LEU A 431 2.33 3.20 -3.71
N PHE A 432 2.45 3.48 -2.41
CA PHE A 432 2.07 4.72 -1.76
C PHE A 432 3.18 5.14 -0.79
N ASP A 433 3.24 6.39 -0.38
CA ASP A 433 4.27 6.82 0.58
C ASP A 433 4.12 6.08 1.93
N ILE A 434 2.88 5.91 2.40
CA ILE A 434 2.54 5.18 3.62
C ILE A 434 1.24 4.40 3.46
N SER A 435 1.25 3.13 3.85
CA SER A 435 0.10 2.23 3.75
C SER A 435 -0.11 1.48 5.05
N LEU A 436 -1.37 1.43 5.51
CA LEU A 436 -1.77 0.60 6.64
C LEU A 436 -2.80 -0.44 6.20
N THR A 437 -2.43 -1.71 6.31
CA THR A 437 -3.35 -2.84 6.11
C THR A 437 -3.63 -3.49 7.45
N ILE A 438 -4.91 -3.68 7.78
CA ILE A 438 -5.36 -4.35 9.00
C ILE A 438 -6.16 -5.58 8.61
N ILE A 439 -5.75 -6.74 9.11
CA ILE A 439 -6.43 -8.01 8.93
C ILE A 439 -6.94 -8.45 10.29
N HIS A 440 -8.25 -8.63 10.39
CA HIS A 440 -8.88 -9.07 11.63
C HIS A 440 -9.47 -10.47 11.44
N ASP A 441 -8.93 -11.44 12.18
CA ASP A 441 -9.49 -12.78 12.24
C ASP A 441 -10.62 -12.82 13.27
N HIS A 442 -11.79 -13.33 12.88
CA HIS A 442 -12.92 -13.50 13.79
C HIS A 442 -12.85 -14.83 14.57
N HIS A 443 -11.97 -15.75 14.18
CA HIS A 443 -11.80 -17.07 14.78
C HIS A 443 -10.63 -17.16 15.74
N THR A 444 -9.55 -16.43 15.47
CA THR A 444 -8.46 -16.18 16.42
C THR A 444 -8.55 -14.75 16.93
N PRO A 445 -8.35 -14.47 18.23
CA PRO A 445 -8.37 -13.11 18.78
C PRO A 445 -7.06 -12.39 18.40
N SER A 446 -6.75 -12.31 17.11
CA SER A 446 -5.54 -11.65 16.62
C SER A 446 -5.92 -10.66 15.52
N THR A 447 -5.39 -9.46 15.66
CA THR A 447 -5.52 -8.40 14.65
C THR A 447 -4.12 -8.09 14.15
N GLU A 448 -3.79 -8.62 12.98
CA GLU A 448 -2.52 -8.42 12.29
C GLU A 448 -2.55 -7.10 11.52
N CYS A 449 -1.49 -6.32 11.64
CA CYS A 449 -1.33 -5.04 10.96
C CYS A 449 -0.01 -5.03 10.19
N PHE A 450 -0.04 -4.45 9.00
CA PHE A 450 1.13 -4.24 8.17
C PHE A 450 1.25 -2.76 7.87
N LEU A 451 2.30 -2.13 8.41
CA LEU A 451 2.67 -0.76 8.07
C LEU A 451 3.77 -0.81 7.01
N ASN A 452 3.47 -0.31 5.82
CA ASN A 452 4.41 -0.25 4.71
C ASN A 452 4.70 1.22 4.38
N CYS A 453 5.98 1.58 4.28
CA CYS A 453 6.40 2.93 3.92
C CYS A 453 7.38 2.87 2.75
N SER A 454 7.25 3.81 1.83
CA SER A 454 8.17 3.96 0.70
C SER A 454 9.57 4.33 1.17
N VAL A 455 10.59 3.78 0.50
CA VAL A 455 11.99 4.18 0.73
C VAL A 455 12.28 5.63 0.29
N ASP A 456 11.36 6.18 -0.51
CA ASP A 456 11.37 7.57 -0.91
C ASP A 456 10.98 8.52 0.22
N ILE A 457 10.45 8.00 1.34
CA ILE A 457 10.20 8.77 2.57
C ILE A 457 11.02 8.25 3.77
N SER A 458 11.15 6.94 3.94
CA SER A 458 11.86 6.29 5.07
C SER A 458 13.16 5.69 4.58
N LYS A 459 14.29 5.94 5.24
CA LYS A 459 15.59 5.48 4.71
C LYS A 459 15.97 4.11 5.20
N HIS A 460 15.50 3.74 6.37
CA HIS A 460 15.85 2.49 7.02
C HIS A 460 14.60 1.74 7.49
N GLN A 461 14.71 0.42 7.59
CA GLN A 461 13.66 -0.43 8.18
C GLN A 461 13.32 0.04 9.60
N ASP A 462 14.33 0.42 10.39
CA ASP A 462 14.19 0.95 11.75
C ASP A 462 13.24 2.17 11.83
N ASP A 463 13.18 2.99 10.78
CA ASP A 463 12.27 4.15 10.72
C ASP A 463 10.80 3.66 10.71
N VAL A 464 10.51 2.62 9.93
CA VAL A 464 9.16 2.04 9.80
C VAL A 464 8.80 1.24 11.05
N ASP A 465 9.77 0.55 11.65
CA ASP A 465 9.58 -0.13 12.92
C ASP A 465 9.20 0.88 14.02
N LEU A 466 9.89 2.02 14.08
CA LEU A 466 9.55 3.11 15.00
C LEU A 466 8.16 3.69 14.72
N LEU A 467 7.80 3.93 13.46
CA LEU A 467 6.45 4.38 13.10
C LEU A 467 5.37 3.37 13.52
N SER A 468 5.64 2.06 13.40
CA SER A 468 4.70 1.02 13.83
C SER A 468 4.50 1.04 15.34
N GLN A 469 5.57 1.26 16.13
CA GLN A 469 5.50 1.39 17.58
C GLN A 469 4.71 2.63 17.98
N ARG A 470 4.93 3.76 17.28
CA ARG A 470 4.21 5.02 17.52
C ARG A 470 2.73 4.90 17.17
N LEU A 471 2.38 4.18 16.10
CA LEU A 471 0.99 3.85 15.77
C LEU A 471 0.35 3.04 16.89
N GLN A 472 0.98 1.94 17.34
CA GLN A 472 0.50 1.14 18.47
C GLN A 472 0.30 2.00 19.73
N HIS A 473 1.26 2.88 20.04
CA HIS A 473 1.15 3.80 21.16
C HIS A 473 -0.05 4.76 21.06
N ILE A 474 -0.35 5.27 19.86
CA ILE A 474 -1.56 6.09 19.62
C ILE A 474 -2.83 5.25 19.80
N LEU A 475 -2.86 4.01 19.32
CA LEU A 475 -4.01 3.12 19.51
C LEU A 475 -4.26 2.88 21.01
N THR A 476 -3.23 2.56 21.78
CA THR A 476 -3.35 2.38 23.23
C THR A 476 -3.87 3.65 23.92
N GLN A 477 -3.35 4.82 23.54
CA GLN A 477 -3.84 6.10 24.08
C GLN A 477 -5.31 6.31 23.77
N LEU A 478 -5.72 6.15 22.50
CA LEU A 478 -7.08 6.38 22.03
C LEU A 478 -8.14 5.57 22.78
N PHE A 479 -7.80 4.36 23.23
CA PHE A 479 -8.71 3.46 23.94
C PHE A 479 -8.40 3.33 25.44
N SER A 480 -7.53 4.18 25.97
CA SER A 480 -7.31 4.35 27.41
C SER A 480 -8.23 5.43 27.99
N PHE A 481 -8.71 5.25 29.22
CA PHE A 481 -9.46 6.29 29.92
C PHE A 481 -8.49 7.30 30.56
N PRO A 482 -8.71 8.63 30.46
CA PRO A 482 -9.89 9.33 29.90
C PRO A 482 -9.74 9.79 28.43
N MET A 483 -8.67 9.40 27.73
CA MET A 483 -8.28 9.97 26.43
C MET A 483 -9.36 9.93 25.34
N VAL A 484 -10.27 8.94 25.35
CA VAL A 484 -11.43 8.88 24.43
C VAL A 484 -12.26 10.17 24.44
N GLN A 485 -12.36 10.84 25.59
CA GLN A 485 -13.15 12.05 25.81
C GLN A 485 -12.35 13.34 25.67
N GLU A 486 -11.05 13.24 25.42
CA GLU A 486 -10.17 14.39 25.28
C GLU A 486 -9.98 14.80 23.83
N SER A 487 -9.48 16.02 23.63
CA SER A 487 -9.11 16.53 22.31
C SER A 487 -7.99 15.69 21.70
N ILE A 488 -8.11 15.38 20.39
CA ILE A 488 -7.09 14.65 19.61
C ILE A 488 -5.73 15.37 19.66
N GLN A 489 -5.71 16.68 19.89
CA GLN A 489 -4.47 17.44 20.07
C GLN A 489 -3.64 16.97 21.27
N LYS A 490 -4.23 16.34 22.29
CA LYS A 490 -3.48 15.84 23.45
C LYS A 490 -2.76 14.51 23.20
N LEU A 491 -3.09 13.80 22.12
CA LEU A 491 -2.38 12.55 21.78
C LEU A 491 -0.89 12.83 21.58
N THR A 492 -0.03 11.95 22.07
CA THR A 492 1.41 12.09 21.86
C THR A 492 1.90 10.97 20.96
N ILE A 493 2.56 11.31 19.85
CA ILE A 493 3.13 10.32 18.95
C ILE A 493 4.47 9.77 19.48
N LEU A 494 5.19 10.55 20.29
CA LEU A 494 6.45 10.15 20.89
C LEU A 494 6.24 9.04 21.91
N LEU A 495 7.00 7.97 21.78
CA LEU A 495 7.00 6.88 22.74
C LEU A 495 7.51 7.37 24.10
N PRO A 496 7.09 6.75 25.23
CA PRO A 496 7.60 7.11 26.55
C PRO A 496 9.14 7.10 26.64
N THR A 497 9.79 6.18 25.93
CA THR A 497 11.26 6.08 25.81
C THR A 497 11.88 7.26 25.08
N GLU A 498 11.16 7.90 24.15
CA GLU A 498 11.61 9.09 23.41
C GLU A 498 11.39 10.39 24.19
N GLN A 499 10.46 10.40 25.16
CA GLN A 499 10.15 11.57 25.98
C GLN A 499 11.20 11.83 27.07
N ILE A 500 11.88 10.78 27.55
CA ILE A 500 12.90 10.87 28.61
C ILE A 500 14.13 11.69 28.16
N PRO A 501 14.74 11.45 26.98
CA PRO A 501 15.87 12.26 26.49
C PRO A 501 15.50 13.72 26.19
N LEU A 502 14.26 13.99 25.76
CA LEU A 502 13.80 15.33 25.39
C LEU A 502 13.44 16.20 26.61
N SER A 503 13.15 15.58 27.75
CA SER A 503 12.83 16.26 29.00
C SER A 503 14.05 16.57 29.87
N ASP A 504 15.24 16.05 29.50
CA ASP A 504 16.50 16.31 30.18
C ASP A 504 17.46 17.19 29.35
N PRO A 505 17.35 18.53 29.42
CA PRO A 505 18.32 19.43 28.80
C PRO A 505 19.74 19.31 29.41
N SER A 506 19.93 18.49 30.46
CA SER A 506 21.23 18.24 31.11
C SER A 506 21.97 16.99 30.60
N ASN A 507 21.44 16.30 29.59
CA ASN A 507 22.20 15.28 28.84
C ASN A 507 23.24 15.87 27.86
N THR A 508 23.92 16.92 28.34
CA THR A 508 25.21 17.44 27.86
C THR A 508 26.29 17.17 28.92
N GLN A 509 26.21 16.02 29.61
CA GLN A 509 27.34 15.55 30.40
C GLN A 509 28.47 15.16 29.44
N ILE A 510 29.30 16.15 29.11
CA ILE A 510 30.67 15.92 28.71
C ILE A 510 31.26 15.01 29.78
N LEU A 511 31.63 13.78 29.40
CA LEU A 511 32.47 12.90 30.20
C LEU A 511 33.83 13.58 30.39
N SER A 512 33.92 14.54 31.31
CA SER A 512 35.18 15.03 31.82
C SER A 512 35.72 13.97 32.78
N SER A 513 36.47 13.01 32.23
CA SER A 513 37.60 12.49 32.98
C SER A 513 38.58 13.65 33.14
N ASP A 514 39.04 13.86 34.38
CA ASP A 514 39.84 14.99 34.86
C ASP A 514 39.09 16.30 35.14
N SER A 515 38.44 16.31 36.31
CA SER A 515 38.10 17.54 37.04
C SER A 515 39.36 18.20 37.60
N SER A 516 40.19 18.79 36.75
CA SER A 516 41.07 19.89 37.14
C SER A 516 40.41 21.20 36.72
N THR A 517 39.82 21.90 37.68
CA THR A 517 39.32 23.26 37.52
C THR A 517 40.49 24.20 37.18
N HIS A 518 40.77 24.41 35.90
CA HIS A 518 41.58 25.53 35.48
C HIS A 518 40.74 26.80 35.59
N THR A 519 40.91 27.53 36.69
CA THR A 519 40.48 28.93 36.78
C THR A 519 41.19 29.75 35.71
N ILE A 520 40.43 30.24 34.73
CA ILE A 520 40.90 31.29 33.83
C ILE A 520 41.21 32.52 34.71
N PRO A 521 42.46 33.01 34.78
CA PRO A 521 42.76 34.20 35.55
C PRO A 521 41.92 35.36 34.98
N LYS A 522 41.26 36.13 35.84
CA LYS A 522 40.63 37.39 35.44
C LYS A 522 41.73 38.32 34.91
N SER A 523 41.92 38.39 33.60
CA SER A 523 42.72 39.43 32.97
C SER A 523 41.98 40.76 33.18
N SER A 524 42.63 41.70 33.87
CA SER A 524 42.19 43.09 33.97
C SER A 524 42.02 43.70 32.57
N PRO A 525 41.04 44.61 32.37
CA PRO A 525 40.68 45.12 31.05
C PRO A 525 41.68 46.17 30.50
N THR A 526 42.98 45.98 30.72
CA THR A 526 44.03 46.96 30.38
C THR A 526 45.16 46.42 29.52
N ASP A 527 45.23 45.11 29.24
CA ASP A 527 46.37 44.52 28.50
C ASP A 527 45.99 43.81 27.19
N GLN A 528 45.10 44.40 26.39
CA GLN A 528 44.92 43.98 24.98
C GLN A 528 44.73 45.18 24.04
N GLN A 529 45.78 45.97 23.88
CA GLN A 529 46.08 46.56 22.56
C GLN A 529 47.20 45.71 21.94
N MET A 530 46.86 44.54 21.42
CA MET A 530 47.73 43.87 20.45
C MET A 530 47.45 44.47 19.08
N SER A 531 48.50 44.98 18.44
CA SER A 531 48.40 45.44 17.06
C SER A 531 48.10 44.24 16.13
N MET A 532 47.30 44.46 15.10
CA MET A 532 46.80 43.44 14.16
C MET A 532 47.82 42.51 13.45
N PRO A 533 49.15 42.73 13.42
CA PRO A 533 50.06 41.77 12.78
C PRO A 533 50.24 40.45 13.56
N GLU A 534 50.07 40.45 14.89
CA GLU A 534 50.42 39.28 15.74
C GLU A 534 49.27 38.27 15.90
N ALA A 535 48.02 38.70 15.69
CA ALA A 535 46.85 37.81 15.73
C ALA A 535 46.78 36.82 14.53
N ARG A 536 47.54 37.09 13.45
CA ARG A 536 47.62 36.19 12.28
C ARG A 536 48.52 34.97 12.49
N MET A 537 49.46 35.01 13.44
CA MET A 537 50.35 33.87 13.73
C MET A 537 49.62 32.73 14.45
N PHE A 538 48.64 33.03 15.32
CA PHE A 538 47.94 32.01 16.12
C PHE A 538 47.01 31.10 15.31
N TRP A 539 46.51 31.56 14.15
CA TRP A 539 45.59 30.78 13.30
C TRP A 539 46.30 29.83 12.34
N LEU A 540 47.57 30.08 12.01
CA LEU A 540 48.33 29.25 11.07
C LEU A 540 48.92 28.00 11.74
N ASP A 541 49.36 28.08 13.00
CA ASP A 541 49.92 26.92 13.71
C ASP A 541 48.85 25.87 14.04
N ALA A 542 47.63 26.28 14.39
CA ALA A 542 46.51 25.37 14.65
C ALA A 542 46.03 24.61 13.39
N LEU A 543 46.17 25.20 12.20
CA LEU A 543 45.84 24.55 10.94
C LEU A 543 46.95 23.58 10.47
N HIS A 544 48.20 23.80 10.89
CA HIS A 544 49.33 22.94 10.55
C HIS A 544 49.34 21.62 11.34
N GLU A 545 48.74 21.60 12.55
CA GLU A 545 48.56 20.36 13.34
C GLU A 545 47.39 19.49 12.83
N CYS A 546 46.43 20.06 12.11
CA CYS A 546 45.23 19.36 11.63
C CYS A 546 45.42 18.53 10.34
N LYS A 547 46.62 18.47 9.74
CA LYS A 547 46.94 17.68 8.51
C LYS A 547 45.82 17.65 7.46
N LEU A 548 45.26 18.82 7.11
CA LEU A 548 44.30 18.94 6.03
C LEU A 548 45.07 19.09 4.70
N ASP A 549 45.33 17.97 4.03
CA ASP A 549 46.00 17.92 2.72
C ASP A 549 45.12 18.40 1.53
N GLN A 550 44.06 19.18 1.77
CA GLN A 550 43.28 19.82 0.71
C GLN A 550 42.81 21.23 1.10
N PRO A 551 42.93 22.23 0.20
CA PRO A 551 42.43 23.57 0.45
C PRO A 551 40.89 23.58 0.41
N LEU A 552 40.26 23.81 1.56
CA LEU A 552 38.83 24.12 1.67
C LEU A 552 38.57 25.52 1.06
N SER A 553 37.90 25.57 -0.09
CA SER A 553 37.35 26.83 -0.61
C SER A 553 36.14 27.22 0.24
N LEU A 554 36.32 28.12 1.20
CA LEU A 554 35.22 28.65 2.00
C LEU A 554 34.55 29.83 1.26
N PRO A 555 33.21 29.94 1.25
CA PRO A 555 32.47 30.88 0.38
C PRO A 555 32.37 32.30 0.96
N PHE A 556 33.36 32.78 1.72
CA PHE A 556 33.22 34.02 2.51
C PHE A 556 33.61 35.32 1.79
N ASP A 557 34.07 35.28 0.55
CA ASP A 557 34.56 36.47 -0.18
C ASP A 557 33.45 37.42 -0.70
N ARG A 558 32.17 37.20 -0.34
CA ARG A 558 31.04 38.03 -0.85
C ARG A 558 30.13 38.64 0.21
N TYR A 559 30.51 38.66 1.48
CA TYR A 559 29.65 39.21 2.54
C TYR A 559 30.23 40.48 3.16
N ARG A 560 29.44 41.56 3.24
CA ARG A 560 29.79 42.73 4.05
C ARG A 560 29.13 42.61 5.43
N LEU A 561 29.95 42.71 6.46
CA LEU A 561 29.50 42.82 7.85
C LEU A 561 28.77 44.16 8.01
N ALA A 562 27.49 44.14 8.36
CA ALA A 562 26.67 45.34 8.44
C ALA A 562 26.80 46.00 9.81
N ASN A 563 26.77 45.21 10.88
CA ASN A 563 26.95 45.66 12.26
C ASN A 563 27.40 44.51 13.16
N GLU A 564 28.26 44.86 14.11
CA GLU A 564 28.67 43.99 15.22
C GLU A 564 28.30 44.67 16.53
N HIS A 565 27.45 44.00 17.33
CA HIS A 565 27.09 44.49 18.65
C HIS A 565 27.54 43.48 19.72
N ARG A 566 28.52 43.90 20.51
CA ARG A 566 29.04 43.09 21.63
C ARG A 566 28.28 43.42 22.90
N THR A 567 27.79 42.38 23.56
CA THR A 567 27.31 42.48 24.95
C THR A 567 28.09 41.51 25.82
N GLY A 568 28.10 41.72 27.13
CA GLY A 568 28.81 40.85 28.09
C GLY A 568 28.32 39.40 28.16
N ARG A 569 27.35 39.00 27.33
CA ARG A 569 26.87 37.61 27.17
C ARG A 569 27.07 37.04 25.76
N GLY A 570 27.69 37.79 24.85
CA GLY A 570 27.97 37.35 23.48
C GLY A 570 27.93 38.47 22.45
N THR A 571 28.45 38.18 21.27
CA THR A 571 28.47 39.07 20.11
C THR A 571 27.36 38.71 19.14
N SER A 572 26.52 39.69 18.80
CA SER A 572 25.58 39.57 17.69
C SER A 572 26.19 40.23 16.45
N ILE A 573 26.18 39.52 15.33
CA ILE A 573 26.68 40.01 14.04
C ILE A 573 25.53 39.94 13.04
N SER A 574 25.34 41.02 12.30
CA SER A 574 24.39 41.08 11.18
C SER A 574 25.14 41.27 9.87
N PHE A 575 24.75 40.50 8.86
CA PHE A 575 25.30 40.58 7.50
C PHE A 575 24.26 41.26 6.59
N ASP A 576 24.73 42.15 5.73
CA ASP A 576 23.90 42.78 4.70
C ASP A 576 23.98 41.91 3.44
N PHE A 577 22.82 41.56 2.90
CA PHE A 577 22.68 40.73 1.70
C PHE A 577 22.42 41.56 0.43
N GLY A 578 22.30 42.90 0.55
CA GLY A 578 22.00 43.82 -0.55
C GLY A 578 20.61 44.42 -0.47
#